data_AF-A0A3D3H4P5-F1
#
_entry.id   AF-A0A3D3H4P5-F1
#
_cell.length_a   1.000
_cell.length_b   1.000
_cell.length_c   1.000
_cell.angle_alpha   90.00
_cell.angle_beta   90.00
_cell.angle_gamma   90.00
#
_symmetry.space_group_name_H-M   'P 1'
#
loop_
_entity.id
_entity.type
_entity.pdbx_description
1 polymer ?
#
loop_
_entity_poly.entity_id
_entity_poly.type
_entity_poly.pdbx_seq_one_letter_code
_entity_poly.pdbx_strand_id
1 'polypeptide(L)'
;GEPIVAGTIAGEAVSMVWTDDVTVAVVTRSGTETEIVEQVVGGTSSTIAGPAGASITTVATATSSIRLRSDDGGLYVRRGANWLQTAEGISLLAVQQGTPQQ
;
A
#
# COMPACT_ATOMS: atom_id res chain seq x y z
N GLY A 1 -26.16 -0.63 9.44
CA GLY A 1 -26.52 -1.61 8.40
C GLY A 1 -25.51 -2.73 8.42
N GLU A 2 -25.76 -3.81 7.70
CA GLU A 2 -24.81 -4.92 7.56
C GLU A 2 -23.56 -4.49 6.78
N PRO A 3 -22.35 -4.96 7.15
CA PRO A 3 -21.15 -4.71 6.38
C PRO A 3 -21.26 -5.26 4.95
N ILE A 4 -20.71 -4.52 3.99
CA ILE A 4 -20.65 -4.92 2.58
C ILE A 4 -19.19 -5.21 2.23
N VAL A 5 -18.94 -6.32 1.53
CA VAL A 5 -17.62 -6.64 1.01
C VAL A 5 -17.28 -5.65 -0.10
N ALA A 6 -16.23 -4.84 0.12
CA ALA A 6 -15.77 -3.86 -0.86
C ALA A 6 -14.98 -4.50 -2.02
N GLY A 7 -14.35 -5.65 -1.78
CA GLY A 7 -13.55 -6.38 -2.75
C GLY A 7 -12.88 -7.61 -2.13
N THR A 8 -12.26 -8.42 -2.97
CA THR A 8 -11.54 -9.63 -2.55
C THR A 8 -10.11 -9.56 -3.06
N ILE A 9 -9.16 -9.96 -2.23
CA ILE A 9 -7.74 -10.03 -2.56
C ILE A 9 -7.27 -11.48 -2.62
N ALA A 10 -6.26 -11.74 -3.43
CA ALA A 10 -5.53 -13.01 -3.42
C ALA A 10 -4.23 -12.87 -2.63
N GLY A 11 -3.77 -13.97 -2.04
CA GLY A 11 -2.54 -14.00 -1.24
C GLY A 11 -2.73 -13.48 0.19
N GLU A 12 -1.61 -13.29 0.88
CA GLU A 12 -1.57 -12.80 2.25
C GLU A 12 -1.65 -11.27 2.27
N ALA A 13 -2.59 -10.70 3.04
CA ALA A 13 -2.65 -9.26 3.26
C ALA A 13 -1.60 -8.83 4.30
N VAL A 14 -0.73 -7.89 3.93
CA VAL A 14 0.37 -7.44 4.80
C VAL A 14 0.07 -6.11 5.48
N SER A 15 -0.41 -5.13 4.71
CA SER A 15 -0.68 -3.77 5.19
C SER A 15 -1.74 -3.12 4.30
N MET A 16 -2.50 -2.18 4.85
CA MET A 16 -3.50 -1.41 4.09
C MET A 16 -3.50 0.07 4.45
N VAL A 17 -3.90 0.91 3.50
CA VAL A 17 -4.11 2.35 3.70
C VAL A 17 -5.25 2.87 2.81
N TRP A 18 -5.95 3.91 3.25
CA TRP A 18 -6.82 4.69 2.38
C TRP A 18 -5.96 5.63 1.55
N THR A 19 -6.06 5.57 0.22
CA THR A 19 -5.31 6.48 -0.67
C THR A 19 -6.06 7.77 -0.94
N ASP A 20 -7.39 7.70 -0.89
CA ASP A 20 -8.34 8.79 -0.96
C ASP A 20 -9.62 8.38 -0.19
N ASP A 21 -10.70 9.15 -0.33
CA ASP A 21 -11.96 8.96 0.42
C ASP A 21 -12.72 7.67 0.06
N VAL A 22 -12.43 7.04 -1.07
CA VAL A 22 -13.17 5.87 -1.59
C VAL A 22 -12.27 4.73 -2.07
N THR A 23 -10.95 4.87 -1.98
CA THR A 23 -9.99 3.87 -2.46
C THR A 23 -9.09 3.37 -1.34
N VAL A 24 -8.99 2.04 -1.24
CA VAL A 24 -8.09 1.35 -0.31
C VAL A 24 -6.99 0.68 -1.10
N ALA A 25 -5.73 0.95 -0.74
CA ALA A 25 -4.58 0.18 -1.22
C ALA A 25 -4.22 -0.90 -0.19
N VAL A 26 -4.05 -2.13 -0.66
CA VAL A 26 -3.62 -3.28 0.14
C VAL A 26 -2.34 -3.85 -0.45
N VAL A 27 -1.33 -4.03 0.38
CA VAL A 27 -0.14 -4.82 0.03
C VAL A 27 -0.48 -6.28 0.22
N THR A 28 -0.38 -7.06 -0.85
CA THR A 28 -0.55 -8.51 -0.83
C THR A 28 0.78 -9.19 -1.13
N ARG A 29 0.98 -10.36 -0.53
CA ARG A 29 2.17 -11.20 -0.76
C ARG A 29 1.78 -12.59 -1.22
N SER A 30 2.44 -13.06 -2.27
CA SER A 30 2.38 -14.43 -2.76
C SER A 30 3.79 -14.97 -2.97
N GLY A 31 4.27 -15.77 -2.02
CA GLY A 31 5.68 -16.19 -1.99
C GLY A 31 6.61 -14.98 -1.82
N THR A 32 7.46 -14.74 -2.82
CA THR A 32 8.39 -13.58 -2.85
C THR A 32 7.84 -12.39 -3.62
N GLU A 33 6.70 -12.54 -4.29
CA GLU A 33 6.08 -11.46 -5.06
C GLU A 33 5.21 -10.61 -4.14
N THR A 34 5.41 -9.29 -4.25
CA THR A 34 4.56 -8.28 -3.60
C THR A 34 3.70 -7.63 -4.67
N GLU A 35 2.42 -7.47 -4.40
CA GLU A 35 1.50 -6.68 -5.21
C GLU A 35 0.83 -5.60 -4.35
N ILE A 36 0.36 -4.54 -5.01
CA ILE A 36 -0.48 -3.51 -4.43
C ILE A 36 -1.82 -3.58 -5.15
N VAL A 37 -2.86 -3.98 -4.43
CA VAL A 37 -4.23 -3.97 -4.92
C VAL A 37 -4.89 -2.67 -4.49
N GLU A 38 -5.32 -1.86 -5.45
CA GLU A 38 -6.15 -0.67 -5.22
C GLU A 38 -7.62 -1.03 -5.47
N GLN A 39 -8.45 -0.97 -4.43
CA GLN A 39 -9.88 -1.27 -4.48
C GLN A 39 -10.69 0.00 -4.26
N VAL A 40 -11.49 0.39 -5.26
CA VAL A 40 -12.50 1.44 -5.12
C VAL A 40 -13.75 0.85 -4.46
N VAL A 41 -14.25 1.46 -3.39
CA VAL A 41 -15.48 1.01 -2.71
C VAL A 41 -16.66 1.08 -3.68
N GLY A 42 -17.28 -0.07 -3.93
CA GLY A 42 -18.38 -0.20 -4.91
C GLY A 42 -17.94 -0.16 -6.38
N GLY A 43 -16.63 -0.18 -6.65
CA GLY A 43 -16.05 -0.11 -7.99
C GLY A 43 -15.12 -1.29 -8.30
N THR A 44 -14.31 -1.11 -9.35
CA THR A 44 -13.31 -2.11 -9.78
C THR A 44 -12.04 -2.04 -8.95
N SER A 45 -11.30 -3.14 -8.90
CA SER A 45 -9.93 -3.16 -8.41
C SER A 45 -8.92 -2.97 -9.55
N SER A 46 -7.70 -2.55 -9.18
CA SER A 46 -6.52 -2.66 -10.04
C SER A 46 -5.35 -3.23 -9.24
N THR A 47 -4.41 -3.88 -9.92
CA THR A 47 -3.24 -4.50 -9.30
C THR A 47 -1.97 -3.94 -9.91
N ILE A 48 -1.01 -3.58 -9.06
CA ILE A 48 0.28 -3.03 -9.44
C ILE A 48 1.36 -3.91 -8.81
N ALA A 49 2.34 -4.34 -9.60
CA ALA A 49 3.50 -5.05 -9.05
C ALA A 49 4.25 -4.16 -8.03
N GLY A 50 4.67 -4.74 -6.91
CA GLY A 50 5.52 -4.08 -5.91
C GLY A 50 6.99 -3.96 -6.33
N PRO A 51 7.84 -3.37 -5.48
CA PRO A 51 9.27 -3.29 -5.74
C PRO A 51 9.88 -4.70 -5.80
N ALA A 52 10.61 -4.99 -6.87
CA ALA A 52 11.20 -6.31 -7.08
C ALA A 52 12.24 -6.63 -6.00
N GLY A 53 12.15 -7.83 -5.42
CA GLY A 53 13.10 -8.32 -4.41
C GLY A 53 12.99 -7.68 -3.03
N ALA A 54 12.01 -6.80 -2.80
CA ALA A 54 11.78 -6.17 -1.51
C ALA A 54 10.56 -6.80 -0.81
N SER A 55 10.74 -7.19 0.45
CA SER A 55 9.66 -7.66 1.31
C SER A 55 8.97 -6.47 1.98
N ILE A 56 7.82 -6.05 1.47
CA ILE A 56 7.11 -4.87 1.98
C ILE A 56 6.37 -5.21 3.28
N THR A 57 6.48 -4.33 4.28
CA THR A 57 5.85 -4.46 5.60
C THR A 57 4.81 -3.38 5.87
N THR A 58 4.90 -2.23 5.20
CA THR A 58 3.97 -1.12 5.43
C THR A 58 3.69 -0.39 4.14
N VAL A 59 2.41 -0.05 3.94
CA VAL A 59 1.95 0.92 2.96
C VAL A 59 1.42 2.15 3.67
N ALA A 60 1.84 3.33 3.22
CA ALA A 60 1.29 4.60 3.69
C ALA A 60 0.96 5.49 2.49
N THR A 61 0.02 6.41 2.71
CA THR A 61 -0.28 7.46 1.75
C THR A 61 0.41 8.76 2.19
N ALA A 62 1.06 9.44 1.26
CA ALA A 62 1.39 10.86 1.37
C ALA A 62 0.43 11.63 0.45
N THR A 63 0.36 12.97 0.57
CA THR A 63 -0.63 13.88 -0.08
C THR A 63 -1.02 13.55 -1.52
N SER A 64 -0.19 12.87 -2.31
CA SER A 64 -0.51 12.40 -3.66
C SER A 64 0.17 11.09 -4.09
N SER A 65 0.74 10.31 -3.17
CA SER A 65 1.47 9.09 -3.57
C SER A 65 1.55 8.03 -2.47
N ILE A 66 1.52 6.77 -2.90
CA ILE A 66 1.82 5.62 -2.06
C ILE A 66 3.32 5.59 -1.75
N ARG A 67 3.62 5.29 -0.48
CA ARG A 67 4.96 4.97 0.02
C ARG A 67 4.95 3.58 0.62
N LEU A 68 6.00 2.83 0.35
CA LEU A 68 6.19 1.48 0.88
C LEU A 68 7.43 1.44 1.75
N ARG A 69 7.35 0.71 2.86
CA ARG A 69 8.49 0.36 3.69
C ARG A 69 8.76 -1.14 3.59
N SER A 70 9.99 -1.52 3.27
CA SER A 70 10.44 -2.92 3.34
C SER A 70 10.86 -3.32 4.75
N ASP A 71 10.96 -4.63 4.99
CA ASP A 71 11.44 -5.21 6.24
C ASP A 71 12.88 -4.78 6.59
N ASP A 72 13.75 -4.64 5.59
CA ASP A 72 15.12 -4.13 5.70
C ASP A 72 15.23 -2.60 5.89
N GLY A 73 14.10 -1.89 5.92
CA GLY A 73 14.04 -0.45 6.18
C GLY A 73 14.22 0.45 4.94
N GLY A 74 14.15 -0.11 3.74
CA GLY A 74 14.03 0.66 2.49
C GLY A 74 12.69 1.40 2.38
N LEU A 75 12.73 2.64 1.86
CA LEU A 75 11.54 3.44 1.54
C LEU A 75 11.37 3.59 0.04
N TYR A 76 10.29 3.05 -0.50
CA TYR A 76 9.99 3.07 -1.92
C TYR A 76 8.87 4.06 -2.24
N VAL A 77 9.03 4.77 -3.35
CA VAL A 77 8.03 5.67 -3.93
C VAL A 77 7.83 5.29 -5.39
N ARG A 78 6.58 5.35 -5.87
CA ARG A 78 6.26 5.08 -7.27
C ARG A 78 6.59 6.27 -8.17
N ARG A 79 7.23 5.98 -9.31
CA ARG A 79 7.57 6.93 -10.38
C ARG A 79 7.16 6.32 -11.72
N GLY A 80 5.99 6.72 -12.22
CA GLY A 80 5.37 6.07 -13.37
C GLY A 80 5.02 4.61 -13.05
N ALA A 81 5.51 3.67 -13.87
CA ALA A 81 5.34 2.24 -13.63
C ALA A 81 6.39 1.63 -12.67
N ASN A 82 7.42 2.39 -12.29
CA ASN A 82 8.56 1.86 -11.54
C ASN A 82 8.51 2.24 -10.06
N TRP A 83 9.10 1.39 -9.23
CA TRP A 83 9.40 1.69 -7.82
C TRP A 83 10.84 2.14 -7.67
N LEU A 84 11.06 3.24 -6.96
CA LEU A 84 12.38 3.75 -6.63
C LEU A 84 12.56 3.76 -5.12
N GLN A 85 13.65 3.17 -4.65
CA GLN A 85 14.11 3.33 -3.27
C GLN A 85 14.67 4.74 -3.10
N THR A 86 14.09 5.50 -2.17
CA THR A 86 14.40 6.91 -1.94
C THR A 86 15.10 7.17 -0.62
N ALA A 87 15.03 6.22 0.31
CA ALA A 87 15.74 6.24 1.58
C ALA A 87 15.96 4.81 2.12
N GLU A 88 16.83 4.69 3.11
CA GLU A 88 17.17 3.47 3.84
C GLU A 88 17.15 3.72 5.34
N GLY A 89 17.23 2.65 6.15
CA GLY A 89 17.26 2.77 7.61
C GLY A 89 15.95 3.28 8.22
N ILE A 90 14.84 3.22 7.49
CA ILE A 90 13.54 3.63 8.00
C ILE A 90 13.06 2.58 9.01
N SER A 91 12.96 2.97 10.29
CA SER A 91 12.45 2.08 11.35
C SER A 91 10.92 2.05 11.41
N LEU A 92 10.26 3.14 11.01
CA LEU A 92 8.80 3.27 11.04
C LEU A 92 8.33 4.13 9.86
N LEU A 93 7.26 3.68 9.21
CA LEU A 93 6.48 4.48 8.26
C LEU A 93 5.07 4.60 8.81
N ALA A 94 4.69 5.79 9.28
CA ALA A 94 3.37 6.00 9.87
C ALA A 94 2.28 6.07 8.79
N VAL A 95 1.15 5.46 9.07
CA VAL A 95 -0.06 5.51 8.23
C VAL A 95 -0.98 6.55 8.82
N GLN A 96 -1.03 7.75 8.24
CA GLN A 96 -1.97 8.77 8.70
C GLN A 96 -3.38 8.39 8.25
N GLN A 97 -4.29 8.25 9.22
CA GLN A 97 -5.72 8.03 8.99
C GLN A 97 -6.47 9.30 9.36
N GLY A 98 -7.06 9.96 8.36
CA GLY A 98 -7.80 11.21 8.53
C GLY A 98 -6.91 12.44 8.77
N THR A 99 -7.55 13.56 9.10
CA THR A 99 -6.89 14.82 9.43
C THR A 99 -6.81 14.96 10.96
N PRO A 100 -5.63 15.24 11.56
CA PRO A 100 -5.56 15.59 12.97
C PRO A 100 -6.52 16.74 13.25
N GLN A 101 -7.35 16.61 14.29
CA GLN A 101 -8.14 17.74 14.78
C GLN A 101 -7.16 18.76 15.38
N GLN A 102 -7.31 20.03 15.02
CA GLN A 102 -6.56 21.13 15.63
C GLN A 102 -6.99 21.38 17.07
#